data_AF-H1KYY5-F1
#
_entry.id   AF-H1KYY5-F1
#
_cell.length_a   1.000
_cell.length_b   1.000
_cell.length_c   1.000
_cell.angle_alpha   90.00
_cell.angle_beta   90.00
_cell.angle_gamma   90.00
#
_symmetry.space_group_name_H-M   'P 1'
#
loop_
_entity.id
_entity.type
_entity.pdbx_description
1 polymer ?
#
loop_
_entity_poly.entity_id
_entity_poly.type
_entity_poly.pdbx_seq_one_letter_code
_entity_poly.pdbx_strand_id
1 'polypeptide(L)'
;MRFVSYLMCISIVLFCGCYEELNNTNNNNNNAVDSIFLDHDVPKNYPNMDRFPKNYYKISDEMYPDVKKRDINTLRYILKTIKLPPYEENYYDCSEASCQLEWILEGYGFKTYIACGTVIDSETKKPIGHTWLLVQLDDGKIVAVESTCLCENNYNPDCVIRYEDYYYHPEFYVDTPDMLLIPHNNKRLLITQVDWWNHPKNIKIKKEIFNI
;
A
#
# COMPACT_ATOMS: atom_id res chain seq x y z
N MET A 1 44.92 -36.06 25.77
CA MET A 1 44.59 -36.28 27.20
C MET A 1 43.14 -35.86 27.39
N ARG A 2 42.29 -36.79 27.84
CA ARG A 2 40.85 -36.60 28.07
C ARG A 2 40.62 -35.78 29.33
N PHE A 3 39.56 -34.95 29.35
CA PHE A 3 38.58 -34.95 30.46
C PHE A 3 37.19 -34.59 29.92
N VAL A 4 36.25 -35.47 30.23
CA VAL A 4 34.79 -35.34 30.05
C VAL A 4 34.25 -35.01 31.44
N SER A 5 33.28 -34.10 31.56
CA SER A 5 32.19 -34.29 32.53
C SER A 5 30.99 -33.40 32.20
N TYR A 6 29.83 -34.05 32.19
CA TYR A 6 28.48 -33.53 32.10
C TYR A 6 28.14 -32.60 33.26
N LEU A 7 27.23 -31.64 33.03
CA LEU A 7 26.14 -31.38 33.96
C LEU A 7 24.87 -30.98 33.18
N MET A 8 23.86 -31.85 33.24
CA MET A 8 22.47 -31.55 32.93
C MET A 8 21.91 -30.61 34.01
N CYS A 9 21.13 -29.61 33.61
CA CYS A 9 20.08 -29.05 34.46
C CYS A 9 18.78 -29.04 33.65
N ILE A 10 17.90 -29.98 34.01
CA ILE A 10 16.47 -29.97 33.67
C ILE A 10 15.75 -29.27 34.82
N SER A 11 14.92 -28.28 34.49
CA SER A 11 13.74 -27.90 35.29
C SER A 11 12.60 -27.56 34.33
N ILE A 12 11.63 -28.48 34.28
CA ILE A 12 10.27 -28.33 33.74
C ILE A 12 9.43 -27.79 34.93
N VAL A 13 8.48 -26.83 34.79
CA VAL A 13 7.02 -27.09 34.67
C VAL A 13 6.23 -25.77 34.83
N LEU A 14 5.36 -25.52 33.81
CA LEU A 14 3.97 -24.99 33.76
C LEU A 14 3.53 -23.71 34.52
N PHE A 15 2.89 -22.78 33.79
CA PHE A 15 1.41 -22.55 33.75
C PHE A 15 1.08 -21.45 32.68
N CYS A 16 0.33 -21.80 31.62
CA CYS A 16 -1.10 -21.44 31.34
C CYS A 16 -1.29 -19.97 30.92
N GLY A 17 -1.68 -19.60 29.69
CA GLY A 17 -2.91 -19.87 28.90
C GLY A 17 -3.21 -18.54 28.17
N CYS A 18 -3.73 -18.42 26.94
CA CYS A 18 -4.59 -19.27 26.15
C CYS A 18 -4.16 -19.22 24.68
N TYR A 19 -4.00 -20.39 24.08
CA TYR A 19 -4.09 -20.60 22.65
C TYR A 19 -5.55 -21.04 22.43
N GLU A 20 -6.37 -20.23 21.78
CA GLU A 20 -7.65 -20.72 21.27
C GLU A 20 -7.44 -21.15 19.81
N GLU A 21 -7.45 -22.47 19.64
CA GLU A 21 -7.78 -23.12 18.39
C GLU A 21 -9.17 -22.65 17.94
N LEU A 22 -9.25 -22.05 16.75
CA LEU A 22 -10.50 -22.06 15.99
C LEU A 22 -10.39 -23.15 14.92
N ASN A 23 -11.19 -24.16 15.19
CA ASN A 23 -11.30 -25.43 14.50
C ASN A 23 -11.32 -25.33 12.97
N ASN A 24 -10.51 -26.23 12.43
CA ASN A 24 -10.64 -26.84 11.13
C ASN A 24 -12.09 -27.28 10.88
N THR A 25 -12.82 -26.50 10.07
CA THR A 25 -14.02 -26.99 9.39
C THR A 25 -13.62 -27.20 7.94
N ASN A 26 -13.22 -28.43 7.62
CA ASN A 26 -13.20 -28.93 6.25
C ASN A 26 -14.63 -28.85 5.70
N ASN A 27 -14.90 -27.81 4.93
CA ASN A 27 -15.97 -27.79 3.95
C ASN A 27 -15.46 -27.01 2.74
N ASN A 28 -15.38 -27.72 1.61
CA ASN A 28 -15.13 -27.20 0.27
C ASN A 28 -15.69 -25.80 0.08
N ASN A 29 -14.83 -24.81 -0.17
CA ASN A 29 -15.16 -23.58 -0.89
C ASN A 29 -13.86 -22.85 -1.26
N ASN A 30 -13.30 -23.18 -2.43
CA ASN A 30 -12.24 -22.41 -3.10
C ASN A 30 -12.75 -21.05 -3.64
N ASN A 31 -13.76 -20.45 -3.01
CA ASN A 31 -14.50 -19.29 -3.53
C ASN A 31 -14.52 -18.10 -2.56
N ALA A 32 -13.70 -18.09 -1.50
CA ALA A 32 -13.75 -17.07 -0.45
C ALA A 32 -12.90 -15.80 -0.71
N VAL A 33 -12.18 -15.73 -1.83
CA VAL A 33 -11.41 -14.54 -2.24
C VAL A 33 -12.17 -13.68 -3.28
N ASP A 34 -13.26 -14.22 -3.84
CA ASP A 34 -13.93 -13.61 -5.01
C ASP A 34 -15.03 -12.59 -4.67
N SER A 35 -15.38 -12.38 -3.39
CA SER A 35 -16.60 -11.64 -3.03
C SER A 35 -16.40 -10.36 -2.21
N ILE A 36 -15.18 -9.87 -2.01
CA ILE A 36 -14.92 -8.62 -1.25
C ILE A 36 -14.82 -7.38 -2.16
N PHE A 37 -14.74 -7.58 -3.47
CA PHE A 37 -14.14 -6.59 -4.35
C PHE A 37 -14.96 -6.27 -5.60
N LEU A 38 -16.25 -5.97 -5.53
CA LEU A 38 -16.93 -5.31 -6.67
C LEU A 38 -18.16 -4.58 -6.16
N ASP A 39 -18.01 -3.28 -5.88
CA ASP A 39 -19.15 -2.37 -6.00
C ASP A 39 -18.68 -0.97 -6.40
N HIS A 40 -18.21 -0.86 -7.65
CA HIS A 40 -17.76 0.42 -8.22
C HIS A 40 -18.92 1.40 -8.53
N ASP A 41 -20.17 0.96 -8.40
CA ASP A 41 -21.37 1.74 -8.73
C ASP A 41 -22.04 2.35 -7.49
N VAL A 42 -21.50 2.11 -6.28
CA VAL A 42 -21.94 2.77 -5.05
C VAL A 42 -21.45 4.21 -5.05
N PRO A 43 -22.27 5.19 -4.61
CA PRO A 43 -21.78 6.53 -4.36
C PRO A 43 -20.53 6.49 -3.47
N LYS A 44 -19.45 7.17 -3.90
CA LYS A 44 -18.20 7.25 -3.13
C LYS A 44 -18.51 7.72 -1.71
N ASN A 45 -18.24 6.86 -0.73
CA ASN A 45 -18.33 7.21 0.68
C ASN A 45 -16.91 7.43 1.19
N TYR A 46 -16.57 8.67 1.52
CA TYR A 46 -15.22 8.97 1.97
C TYR A 46 -15.04 8.55 3.43
N PRO A 47 -13.95 7.84 3.76
CA PRO A 47 -13.63 7.52 5.14
C PRO A 47 -13.43 8.82 5.94
N ASN A 48 -13.91 8.84 7.19
CA ASN A 48 -13.58 9.93 8.10
C ASN A 48 -12.10 9.78 8.51
N MET A 49 -11.23 10.62 7.95
CA MET A 49 -9.79 10.57 8.19
C MET A 49 -9.37 11.74 9.09
N ASP A 50 -9.20 11.47 10.39
CA ASP A 50 -8.95 12.50 11.41
C ASP A 50 -7.60 13.23 11.24
N ARG A 51 -6.67 12.63 10.49
CA ARG A 51 -5.29 13.14 10.29
C ARG A 51 -5.07 13.82 8.94
N PHE A 52 -6.05 13.78 8.05
CA PHE A 52 -5.95 14.33 6.69
C PHE A 52 -6.69 15.66 6.58
N PRO A 53 -6.37 16.51 5.57
CA PRO A 53 -7.17 17.68 5.28
C PRO A 53 -8.64 17.33 5.08
N LYS A 54 -9.55 18.23 5.52
CA LYS A 54 -10.97 18.09 5.20
C LYS A 54 -11.15 17.98 3.69
N ASN A 55 -12.09 17.13 3.26
CA ASN A 55 -12.41 16.88 1.85
C ASN A 55 -11.27 16.25 1.03
N TYR A 56 -10.27 15.63 1.65
CA TYR A 56 -9.10 15.06 0.97
C TYR A 56 -9.45 14.24 -0.28
N TYR A 57 -10.32 13.23 -0.18
CA TYR A 57 -10.74 12.43 -1.34
C TYR A 57 -11.70 13.15 -2.28
N LYS A 58 -12.55 14.04 -1.75
CA LYS A 58 -13.44 14.86 -2.59
C LYS A 58 -12.64 15.77 -3.53
N ILE A 59 -11.51 16.33 -3.09
CA ILE A 59 -10.62 17.12 -3.93
C ILE A 59 -10.01 16.24 -5.03
N SER A 60 -9.68 14.99 -4.73
CA SER A 60 -9.21 14.05 -5.75
C SER A 60 -10.24 13.88 -6.86
N ASP A 61 -11.49 13.66 -6.50
CA ASP A 61 -12.59 13.48 -7.46
C ASP A 61 -12.84 14.73 -8.31
N GLU A 62 -12.66 15.92 -7.74
CA GLU A 62 -12.76 17.18 -8.47
C GLU A 62 -11.59 17.38 -9.45
N MET A 63 -10.39 16.90 -9.11
CA MET A 63 -9.17 17.05 -9.91
C MET A 63 -9.02 15.98 -10.99
N TYR A 64 -9.46 14.76 -10.72
CA TYR A 64 -9.28 13.58 -11.56
C TYR A 64 -10.65 12.96 -11.83
N PRO A 65 -11.34 13.33 -12.92
CA PRO A 65 -12.70 12.88 -13.14
C PRO A 65 -12.76 11.37 -13.45
N ASP A 66 -13.81 10.71 -12.95
CA ASP A 66 -14.04 9.28 -13.14
C ASP A 66 -13.90 8.83 -14.59
N VAL A 67 -13.13 7.76 -14.80
CA VAL A 67 -13.04 7.11 -16.11
C VAL A 67 -14.26 6.26 -16.40
N LYS A 68 -14.62 6.16 -17.68
CA LYS A 68 -15.72 5.29 -18.13
C LYS A 68 -15.43 3.80 -18.01
N LYS A 69 -14.15 3.41 -18.01
CA LYS A 69 -13.67 2.02 -17.99
C LYS A 69 -12.37 1.95 -17.22
N ARG A 70 -12.32 1.12 -16.18
CA ARG A 70 -11.15 0.91 -15.31
C ARG A 70 -10.42 -0.36 -15.76
N ASP A 71 -10.02 -0.40 -17.02
CA ASP A 71 -9.25 -1.51 -17.58
C ASP A 71 -7.75 -1.19 -17.61
N ILE A 72 -6.94 -2.21 -17.93
CA ILE A 72 -5.48 -2.10 -17.96
C ILE A 72 -4.96 -1.04 -18.95
N ASN A 73 -5.68 -0.79 -20.05
CA ASN A 73 -5.26 0.18 -21.05
C ASN A 73 -5.57 1.61 -20.58
N THR A 74 -6.73 1.83 -19.98
CA THR A 74 -7.06 3.11 -19.33
C THR A 74 -6.08 3.42 -18.20
N LEU A 75 -5.78 2.44 -17.34
CA LEU A 75 -4.78 2.60 -16.28
C LEU A 75 -3.42 3.03 -16.86
N ARG A 76 -2.90 2.30 -17.85
CA ARG A 76 -1.62 2.63 -18.50
C ARG A 76 -1.63 4.01 -19.16
N TYR A 77 -2.76 4.41 -19.74
CA TYR A 77 -2.90 5.74 -20.33
C TYR A 77 -2.78 6.83 -19.26
N ILE A 78 -3.48 6.67 -18.14
CA ILE A 78 -3.41 7.62 -17.00
C ILE A 78 -2.00 7.68 -16.42
N LEU A 79 -1.36 6.55 -16.17
CA LEU A 79 0.00 6.51 -15.58
C LEU A 79 1.02 7.28 -16.42
N LYS A 80 0.87 7.29 -17.76
CA LYS A 80 1.71 8.09 -18.67
C LYS A 80 1.54 9.61 -18.56
N THR A 81 0.47 10.07 -17.90
CA THR A 81 0.19 11.49 -17.66
C THR A 81 0.60 11.96 -16.26
N ILE A 82 0.89 11.02 -15.35
CA ILE A 82 1.23 11.31 -13.97
C ILE A 82 2.74 11.44 -13.85
N LYS A 83 3.20 12.55 -13.27
CA LYS A 83 4.59 12.73 -12.88
C LYS A 83 4.63 13.12 -11.41
N LEU A 84 5.14 12.22 -10.57
CA LEU A 84 5.27 12.42 -9.14
C LEU A 84 6.54 13.22 -8.82
N PRO A 85 6.61 13.92 -7.67
CA PRO A 85 7.84 14.53 -7.17
C PRO A 85 9.08 13.62 -7.24
N PRO A 86 10.29 14.20 -7.26
CA PRO A 86 11.52 13.40 -7.23
C PRO A 86 11.55 12.46 -6.02
N TYR A 87 11.95 11.21 -6.24
CA TYR A 87 12.17 10.25 -5.18
C TYR A 87 13.34 10.71 -4.31
N GLU A 88 13.11 10.81 -3.00
CA GLU A 88 14.11 11.18 -2.00
C GLU A 88 13.89 10.29 -0.77
N GLU A 89 14.86 9.41 -0.48
CA GLU A 89 14.80 8.51 0.66
C GLU A 89 14.59 9.28 1.97
N ASN A 90 13.67 8.82 2.84
CA ASN A 90 13.28 9.48 4.08
C ASN A 90 12.57 10.85 3.92
N TYR A 91 12.09 11.18 2.72
CA TYR A 91 11.33 12.41 2.48
C TYR A 91 10.12 12.21 1.53
N TYR A 92 10.36 11.69 0.34
CA TYR A 92 9.35 11.31 -0.64
C TYR A 92 9.78 9.98 -1.26
N ASP A 93 9.58 8.91 -0.50
CA ASP A 93 10.01 7.56 -0.87
C ASP A 93 8.82 6.70 -1.36
N CYS A 94 8.98 5.38 -1.35
CA CYS A 94 7.99 4.43 -1.83
C CYS A 94 6.62 4.57 -1.15
N SER A 95 6.56 4.95 0.13
CA SER A 95 5.29 5.14 0.83
C SER A 95 4.56 6.40 0.41
N GLU A 96 5.27 7.54 0.32
CA GLU A 96 4.66 8.79 -0.10
C GLU A 96 4.20 8.72 -1.56
N ALA A 97 5.05 8.15 -2.44
CA ALA A 97 4.72 7.98 -3.84
C ALA A 97 3.48 7.09 -4.03
N SER A 98 3.39 5.98 -3.27
CA SER A 98 2.24 5.07 -3.35
C SER A 98 0.96 5.67 -2.78
N CYS A 99 1.04 6.37 -1.64
CA CYS A 99 -0.11 7.09 -1.10
C CYS A 99 -0.57 8.23 -2.02
N GLN A 100 0.34 8.90 -2.73
CA GLN A 100 -0.06 9.92 -3.69
C GLN A 100 -0.69 9.32 -4.94
N LEU A 101 -0.15 8.21 -5.45
CA LEU A 101 -0.72 7.53 -6.59
C LEU A 101 -2.09 6.93 -6.28
N GLU A 102 -2.26 6.36 -5.08
CA GLU A 102 -3.55 5.93 -4.51
C GLU A 102 -4.58 7.06 -4.64
N TRP A 103 -4.29 8.21 -4.03
CA TRP A 103 -5.16 9.37 -4.07
C TRP A 103 -5.57 9.77 -5.49
N ILE A 104 -4.60 9.87 -6.42
CA ILE A 104 -4.85 10.24 -7.82
C ILE A 104 -5.75 9.21 -8.53
N LEU A 105 -5.46 7.92 -8.38
CA LEU A 105 -6.19 6.86 -9.08
C LEU A 105 -7.58 6.63 -8.50
N GLU A 106 -7.78 6.78 -7.19
CA GLU A 106 -9.11 6.79 -6.57
C GLU A 106 -9.95 7.97 -7.08
N GLY A 107 -9.32 9.12 -7.32
CA GLY A 107 -9.93 10.26 -8.01
C GLY A 107 -10.50 9.84 -9.37
N TYR A 108 -9.67 9.23 -10.22
CA TYR A 108 -10.10 8.64 -11.50
C TYR A 108 -11.13 7.49 -11.38
N GLY A 109 -11.51 7.10 -10.17
CA GLY A 109 -12.54 6.11 -9.89
C GLY A 109 -12.04 4.67 -9.86
N PHE A 110 -10.72 4.44 -9.89
CA PHE A 110 -10.16 3.12 -9.64
C PHE A 110 -10.29 2.76 -8.17
N LYS A 111 -10.48 1.47 -7.87
CA LYS A 111 -10.30 0.98 -6.50
C LYS A 111 -8.84 0.59 -6.31
N THR A 112 -8.21 1.08 -5.26
CA THR A 112 -6.79 0.84 -5.01
C THR A 112 -6.51 0.40 -3.57
N TYR A 113 -5.36 -0.22 -3.37
CA TYR A 113 -4.87 -0.63 -2.05
C TYR A 113 -3.38 -0.35 -1.96
N ILE A 114 -2.95 0.17 -0.82
CA ILE A 114 -1.53 0.37 -0.56
C ILE A 114 -0.97 -0.93 -0.02
N ALA A 115 -0.04 -1.52 -0.75
CA ALA A 115 0.59 -2.78 -0.43
C ALA A 115 1.99 -2.56 0.14
N CYS A 116 2.32 -3.30 1.19
CA CYS A 116 3.62 -3.24 1.83
C CYS A 116 4.21 -4.65 1.92
N GLY A 117 5.53 -4.73 1.79
CA GLY A 117 6.24 -5.99 2.00
C GLY A 117 7.74 -5.81 1.89
N THR A 118 8.45 -6.91 2.02
CA THR A 118 9.91 -6.96 1.87
C THR A 118 10.29 -7.35 0.46
N VAL A 119 11.18 -6.59 -0.17
CA VAL A 119 11.78 -6.91 -1.46
C VAL A 119 13.30 -7.07 -1.33
N ILE A 120 13.93 -7.74 -2.30
CA ILE A 120 15.40 -7.91 -2.30
C ILE A 120 16.02 -6.75 -3.07
N ASP A 121 16.77 -5.92 -2.36
CA ASP A 121 17.52 -4.83 -2.97
C ASP A 121 18.51 -5.36 -4.02
N SER A 122 18.45 -4.79 -5.22
CA SER A 122 19.19 -5.31 -6.36
C SER A 122 20.71 -5.14 -6.21
N GLU A 123 21.15 -4.11 -5.48
CA GLU A 123 22.56 -3.75 -5.30
C GLU A 123 23.18 -4.48 -4.11
N THR A 124 22.55 -4.38 -2.94
CA THR A 124 23.05 -4.89 -1.67
C THR A 124 22.66 -6.35 -1.40
N LYS A 125 21.69 -6.89 -2.17
CA LYS A 125 21.10 -8.23 -1.97
C LYS A 125 20.46 -8.43 -0.60
N LYS A 126 20.12 -7.34 0.09
CA LYS A 126 19.48 -7.38 1.41
C LYS A 126 17.97 -7.18 1.30
N PRO A 127 17.19 -7.76 2.24
CA PRO A 127 15.78 -7.43 2.35
C PRO A 127 15.62 -5.95 2.73
N ILE A 128 14.79 -5.23 1.98
CA ILE A 128 14.38 -3.86 2.26
C ILE A 128 12.85 -3.79 2.27
N GLY A 129 12.30 -2.94 3.15
CA GLY A 129 10.87 -2.65 3.12
C GLY A 129 10.52 -1.85 1.88
N HIS A 130 9.38 -2.16 1.26
CA HIS A 130 8.92 -1.49 0.06
C HIS A 130 7.40 -1.33 0.09
N THR A 131 6.93 -0.27 -0.56
CA THR A 131 5.50 0.03 -0.68
C THR A 131 5.17 0.29 -2.14
N TRP A 132 4.10 -0.35 -2.62
CA TRP A 132 3.58 -0.21 -3.97
C TRP A 132 2.05 -0.14 -3.94
N LEU A 133 1.43 0.01 -5.10
CA LEU A 133 -0.03 0.08 -5.21
C LEU A 133 -0.60 -1.19 -5.85
N LEU A 134 -1.70 -1.69 -5.33
CA LEU A 134 -2.55 -2.66 -6.01
C LEU A 134 -3.77 -1.92 -6.57
N VAL A 135 -4.11 -2.19 -7.82
CA VAL A 135 -5.23 -1.56 -8.52
C VAL A 135 -6.18 -2.64 -8.97
N GLN A 136 -7.44 -2.53 -8.58
CA GLN A 136 -8.50 -3.38 -9.06
C GLN A 136 -9.09 -2.84 -10.37
N LEU A 137 -9.23 -3.74 -11.34
CA LEU A 137 -9.85 -3.49 -12.64
C LEU A 137 -11.32 -3.94 -12.64
N ASP A 138 -12.10 -3.41 -13.59
CA ASP A 138 -13.52 -3.74 -13.77
C ASP A 138 -13.80 -5.24 -13.97
N ASP A 139 -12.83 -5.99 -14.50
CA ASP A 139 -12.96 -7.44 -14.71
C ASP A 139 -12.61 -8.26 -13.46
N GLY A 140 -12.44 -7.60 -12.31
CA GLY A 140 -12.10 -8.19 -11.03
C GLY A 140 -10.62 -8.48 -10.84
N LYS A 141 -9.78 -8.35 -11.89
CA LYS A 141 -8.34 -8.57 -11.76
C LYS A 141 -7.68 -7.48 -10.92
N ILE A 142 -6.64 -7.88 -10.20
CA ILE A 142 -5.77 -6.96 -9.46
C ILE A 142 -4.40 -6.92 -10.14
N VAL A 143 -3.88 -5.71 -10.34
CA VAL A 143 -2.53 -5.49 -10.86
C VAL A 143 -1.72 -4.67 -9.87
N ALA A 144 -0.42 -4.92 -9.78
CA ALA A 144 0.50 -4.11 -9.02
C ALA A 144 0.98 -2.92 -9.88
N VAL A 145 1.25 -1.78 -9.26
CA VAL A 145 1.83 -0.60 -9.90
C VAL A 145 3.00 -0.12 -9.05
N GLU A 146 4.17 -0.05 -9.68
CA GLU A 146 5.38 0.46 -9.03
C GLU A 146 5.38 1.99 -9.04
N SER A 147 4.87 2.60 -7.98
CA SER A 147 4.68 4.05 -7.87
C SER A 147 6.00 4.82 -7.99
N THR A 148 7.11 4.26 -7.52
CA THR A 148 8.42 4.91 -7.57
C THR A 148 8.94 5.10 -9.00
N CYS A 149 8.45 4.32 -9.97
CA CYS A 149 8.72 4.53 -11.37
C CYS A 149 8.00 5.76 -11.95
N LEU A 150 7.12 6.44 -11.21
CA LEU A 150 6.48 7.68 -11.68
C LEU A 150 7.15 8.95 -11.13
N CYS A 151 8.15 8.81 -10.26
CA CYS A 151 8.92 9.92 -9.71
C CYS A 151 9.82 10.57 -10.78
N GLU A 152 10.00 11.89 -10.73
CA GLU A 152 10.67 12.65 -11.79
C GLU A 152 12.06 12.14 -12.17
N ASN A 153 12.83 11.67 -11.18
CA ASN A 153 14.20 11.17 -11.32
C ASN A 153 14.26 9.66 -11.61
N ASN A 154 13.13 8.97 -11.71
CA ASN A 154 13.02 7.53 -11.97
C ASN A 154 11.90 7.21 -12.98
N TYR A 155 11.53 8.17 -13.83
CA TYR A 155 10.31 8.11 -14.63
C TYR A 155 10.34 7.00 -15.70
N ASN A 156 9.53 5.97 -15.47
CA ASN A 156 9.19 4.87 -16.36
C ASN A 156 7.69 4.53 -16.20
N PRO A 157 6.79 5.06 -17.04
CA PRO A 157 5.35 4.92 -16.86
C PRO A 157 4.80 3.54 -17.27
N ASP A 158 5.63 2.65 -17.82
CA ASP A 158 5.26 1.25 -18.06
C ASP A 158 5.52 0.41 -16.79
N CYS A 159 4.95 0.87 -15.66
CA CYS A 159 5.18 0.38 -14.30
C CYS A 159 4.07 -0.53 -13.76
N VAL A 160 3.16 -0.99 -14.62
CA VAL A 160 2.10 -1.94 -14.25
C VAL A 160 2.62 -3.37 -14.36
N ILE A 161 2.55 -4.10 -13.27
CA ILE A 161 3.07 -5.45 -13.10
C ILE A 161 1.88 -6.36 -12.79
N ARG A 162 1.79 -7.51 -13.46
CA ARG A 162 0.69 -8.44 -13.19
C ARG A 162 0.96 -9.10 -11.84
N TYR A 163 -0.05 -9.20 -10.99
CA TYR A 163 0.10 -9.76 -9.65
C TYR A 163 0.65 -11.21 -9.64
N GLU A 164 0.43 -11.94 -10.73
CA GLU A 164 0.98 -13.29 -10.96
C GLU A 164 2.51 -13.34 -11.04
N ASP A 165 3.17 -12.18 -11.21
CA ASP A 165 4.63 -12.06 -11.18
C ASP A 165 5.09 -12.05 -9.70
N TYR A 166 5.73 -13.15 -9.29
CA TYR A 166 6.10 -13.59 -7.93
C TYR A 166 6.78 -12.54 -7.00
N TYR A 167 7.19 -11.38 -7.50
CA TYR A 167 7.91 -10.35 -6.75
C TYR A 167 7.02 -9.44 -5.90
N TYR A 168 5.72 -9.35 -6.20
CA TYR A 168 4.80 -8.37 -5.58
C TYR A 168 3.73 -8.99 -4.68
N HIS A 169 4.06 -10.07 -3.96
CA HIS A 169 3.18 -10.60 -2.91
C HIS A 169 3.29 -9.73 -1.64
N PRO A 170 2.24 -8.96 -1.28
CA PRO A 170 2.28 -8.12 -0.09
C PRO A 170 2.32 -8.97 1.18
N GLU A 171 3.06 -8.50 2.17
CA GLU A 171 2.95 -9.01 3.54
C GLU A 171 1.63 -8.54 4.17
N PHE A 172 1.21 -7.32 3.83
CA PHE A 172 -0.11 -6.78 4.14
C PHE A 172 -0.47 -5.66 3.15
N TYR A 173 -1.75 -5.33 3.08
CA TYR A 173 -2.24 -4.18 2.32
C TYR A 173 -3.35 -3.48 3.10
N VAL A 174 -3.56 -2.20 2.79
CA VAL A 174 -4.58 -1.37 3.42
C VAL A 174 -5.34 -0.54 2.39
N ASP A 175 -6.56 -0.15 2.76
CA ASP A 175 -7.46 0.59 1.87
C ASP A 175 -7.10 2.07 1.77
N THR A 176 -6.61 2.66 2.87
CA THR A 176 -6.33 4.09 2.92
C THR A 176 -4.97 4.35 3.57
N PRO A 177 -4.32 5.48 3.24
CA PRO A 177 -3.10 5.92 3.91
C PRO A 177 -3.21 6.04 5.45
N ASP A 178 -4.39 6.38 6.01
CA ASP A 178 -4.57 6.53 7.47
C ASP A 178 -4.44 5.18 8.20
N MET A 179 -4.78 4.07 7.54
CA MET A 179 -4.57 2.73 8.10
C MET A 179 -3.09 2.40 8.28
N LEU A 180 -2.18 2.95 7.45
CA LEU A 180 -0.73 2.81 7.66
C LEU A 180 -0.23 3.53 8.92
N LEU A 181 -0.97 4.55 9.38
CA LEU A 181 -0.65 5.30 10.59
C LEU A 181 -1.08 4.57 11.87
N ILE A 182 -1.93 3.55 11.74
CA ILE A 182 -2.28 2.65 12.84
C ILE A 182 -1.09 1.69 13.02
N PRO A 183 -0.51 1.58 14.23
CA PRO A 183 0.64 0.71 14.43
C PRO A 183 0.31 -0.74 14.08
N HIS A 184 0.85 -1.23 12.98
CA HIS A 184 0.88 -2.66 12.68
C HIS A 184 2.02 -3.27 13.49
N ASN A 185 1.71 -4.20 14.40
CA ASN A 185 2.68 -4.82 15.31
C ASN A 185 3.54 -3.82 16.12
N ASN A 186 2.92 -2.75 16.64
CA ASN A 186 3.58 -1.70 17.45
C ASN A 186 4.72 -0.94 16.74
N LYS A 187 4.79 -0.98 15.40
CA LYS A 187 5.74 -0.19 14.62
C LYS A 187 4.97 0.80 13.75
N ARG A 188 5.28 2.09 13.85
CA ARG A 188 4.94 3.05 12.80
C ARG A 188 5.93 2.79 11.67
N LEU A 189 5.46 2.11 10.62
CA LEU A 189 6.36 1.59 9.59
C LEU A 189 6.72 2.66 8.56
N LEU A 190 5.89 3.68 8.35
CA LEU A 190 6.03 4.58 7.21
C LEU A 190 5.73 6.05 7.58
N ILE A 191 6.45 6.94 6.91
CA ILE A 191 6.02 8.32 6.67
C ILE A 191 4.85 8.19 5.65
N THR A 192 3.83 9.02 5.77
CA THR A 192 2.67 8.98 4.86
C THR A 192 2.66 10.20 3.97
N GLN A 193 1.83 10.18 2.91
CA GLN A 193 1.60 11.38 2.11
C GLN A 193 1.14 12.58 2.97
N VAL A 194 0.48 12.36 4.12
CA VAL A 194 0.15 13.45 5.07
C VAL A 194 1.39 14.05 5.67
N ASP A 195 2.34 13.22 6.09
CA ASP A 195 3.61 13.68 6.62
C ASP A 195 4.39 14.47 5.55
N TRP A 196 4.32 14.04 4.28
CA TRP A 196 4.86 14.81 3.16
C TRP A 196 4.13 16.13 2.93
N TRP A 197 2.79 16.14 2.84
CA TRP A 197 2.00 17.38 2.70
C TRP A 197 2.25 18.37 3.85
N ASN A 198 2.44 17.85 5.06
CA ASN A 198 2.71 18.65 6.25
C ASN A 198 4.18 19.00 6.43
N HIS A 199 5.08 18.44 5.61
CA HIS A 199 6.49 18.77 5.68
C HIS A 199 6.69 20.26 5.35
N PRO A 200 7.54 21.00 6.09
CA PRO A 200 7.73 22.44 5.87
C PRO A 200 8.09 22.84 4.44
N LYS A 201 8.82 21.96 3.72
CA LYS A 201 9.18 22.14 2.30
C LYS A 201 7.95 22.18 1.37
N ASN A 202 6.84 21.51 1.71
CA ASN A 202 5.67 21.32 0.83
C ASN A 202 4.48 22.21 1.19
N ILE A 203 4.59 23.05 2.22
CA ILE A 203 3.50 23.92 2.67
C ILE A 203 2.92 24.73 1.51
N LYS A 204 3.75 25.29 0.62
CA LYS A 204 3.27 26.08 -0.53
C LYS A 204 2.42 25.25 -1.50
N ILE A 205 2.87 24.05 -1.86
CA ILE A 205 2.15 23.13 -2.75
C ILE A 205 0.79 22.76 -2.14
N LYS A 206 0.78 22.51 -0.83
CA LYS A 206 -0.45 22.22 -0.09
C LYS A 206 -1.44 23.38 -0.15
N LYS A 207 -0.98 24.64 -0.01
CA LYS A 207 -1.85 25.82 -0.11
C LYS A 207 -2.47 25.99 -1.49
N GLU A 208 -1.69 25.71 -2.54
CA GLU A 208 -2.15 25.80 -3.93
C GLU A 208 -3.23 24.76 -4.27
N ILE A 209 -3.10 23.54 -3.75
CA ILE A 209 -4.04 22.44 -4.06
C ILE A 209 -5.28 22.47 -3.15
N PHE A 210 -5.09 22.74 -1.85
CA PHE A 210 -6.18 22.64 -0.87
C PHE A 210 -6.86 23.99 -0.56
N ASN A 211 -6.41 25.11 -1.17
CA ASN A 211 -6.91 26.47 -0.89
C ASN A 211 -6.96 26.81 0.62
N ILE A 212 -5.90 26.45 1.35
CA ILE A 212 -5.68 26.73 2.80
C ILE A 212 -4.50 27.68 3.01
#